data_AF-A0AAD6BP51-F1
#
_entry.id   AF-A0AAD6BP51-F1
#
_cell.length_a   1.000
_cell.length_b   1.000
_cell.length_c   1.000
_cell.angle_alpha   90.00
_cell.angle_beta   90.00
_cell.angle_gamma   90.00
#
_symmetry.space_group_name_H-M   'P 1'
#
loop_
_entity.id
_entity.type
_entity.pdbx_description
1 polymer ?
#
loop_
_entity_poly.entity_id
_entity_poly.type
_entity_poly.pdbx_seq_one_letter_code
_entity_poly.pdbx_strand_id
1 'polypeptide(L)'
;MCDTLNELALLSECLQKRTTSVAYADKLIHQSIRFINGLGERPRTKVLAAENAISEGRLGTVVLTDNSKIVTINHQQFIRSLSNNLSHRMFTTASSRGAASQAQSDSDYVHLLAQLKVLERDNWPPAQIMPPGYGEVQVSELCQRFRLPTVSVINAFRDFVESTVDDATPAELRPLMNCTRLIPCSTAECERGFSQMNLIITPTRNRSLIERAAAASRKDPDPLWRFL
;
A
#
# COMPACT_ATOMS: atom_id res chain seq x y z
N MET A 1 4.44 8.76 -20.64
CA MET A 1 4.53 9.40 -19.30
C MET A 1 3.18 9.53 -18.59
N CYS A 2 2.13 10.08 -19.22
CA CYS A 2 0.83 10.20 -18.53
C CYS A 2 0.27 8.84 -18.10
N ASP A 3 0.33 7.82 -18.97
CA ASP A 3 -0.16 6.48 -18.63
C ASP A 3 0.64 5.85 -17.47
N THR A 4 1.97 6.04 -17.43
CA THR A 4 2.80 5.57 -16.30
C THR A 4 2.48 6.30 -15.00
N LEU A 5 2.23 7.61 -15.05
CA LEU A 5 1.85 8.38 -13.86
C LEU A 5 0.46 7.96 -13.34
N ASN A 6 -0.48 7.69 -14.24
CA ASN A 6 -1.80 7.18 -13.87
C ASN A 6 -1.69 5.82 -13.16
N GLU A 7 -0.88 4.90 -13.68
CA GLU A 7 -0.63 3.61 -13.02
C GLU A 7 -0.02 3.78 -11.62
N LEU A 8 0.99 4.66 -11.49
CA LEU A 8 1.60 4.94 -10.19
C LEU A 8 0.61 5.58 -9.20
N ALA A 9 -0.32 6.42 -9.69
CA ALA A 9 -1.37 7.00 -8.87
C ALA A 9 -2.32 5.91 -8.33
N LEU A 10 -2.76 4.99 -9.20
CA LEU A 10 -3.61 3.86 -8.81
C LEU A 10 -2.90 2.94 -7.82
N LEU A 11 -1.62 2.60 -8.07
CA LEU A 11 -0.82 1.81 -7.15
C LEU A 11 -0.71 2.49 -5.78
N SER A 12 -0.38 3.78 -5.77
CA SER A 12 -0.25 4.57 -4.54
C SER A 12 -1.56 4.59 -3.74
N GLU A 13 -2.70 4.78 -4.40
CA GLU A 13 -4.01 4.76 -3.75
C GLU A 13 -4.30 3.39 -3.11
N CYS A 14 -4.04 2.30 -3.82
CA CYS A 14 -4.23 0.94 -3.31
C CYS A 14 -3.31 0.63 -2.12
N LEU A 15 -2.04 1.05 -2.18
CA LEU A 15 -1.08 0.86 -1.07
C LEU A 15 -1.39 1.73 0.16
N GLN A 16 -2.18 2.79 0.00
CA GLN A 16 -2.61 3.66 1.10
C GLN A 16 -3.88 3.18 1.82
N LYS A 17 -4.51 2.09 1.36
CA LYS A 17 -5.69 1.51 2.00
C LYS A 17 -5.27 0.75 3.26
N ARG A 18 -5.93 1.04 4.39
CA ARG A 18 -5.66 0.43 5.70
C ARG A 18 -5.86 -1.09 5.76
N THR A 19 -6.54 -1.66 4.77
CA THR A 19 -6.84 -3.09 4.68
C THR A 19 -5.81 -3.86 3.84
N THR A 20 -4.84 -3.16 3.25
CA THR A 20 -3.84 -3.77 2.38
C THR A 20 -2.85 -4.56 3.22
N SER A 21 -2.80 -5.87 3.00
CA SER A 21 -1.77 -6.73 3.57
C SER A 21 -0.47 -6.61 2.78
N VAL A 22 0.65 -7.00 3.40
CA VAL A 22 1.96 -7.05 2.74
C VAL A 22 1.92 -7.96 1.50
N ALA A 23 1.21 -9.09 1.58
CA ALA A 23 1.13 -10.02 0.46
C ALA A 23 0.31 -9.46 -0.71
N TYR A 24 -0.77 -8.73 -0.42
CA TYR A 24 -1.54 -8.03 -1.44
C TYR A 24 -0.76 -6.83 -2.02
N ALA A 25 -0.05 -6.07 -1.19
CA ALA A 25 0.82 -4.98 -1.64
C ALA A 25 1.91 -5.47 -2.62
N ASP A 26 2.59 -6.58 -2.29
CA ASP A 26 3.60 -7.22 -3.15
C ASP A 26 3.02 -7.58 -4.52
N LYS A 27 1.84 -8.20 -4.53
CA LYS A 27 1.11 -8.54 -5.75
C LYS A 27 0.80 -7.31 -6.59
N LEU A 28 0.33 -6.23 -5.98
CA LEU A 28 0.02 -4.98 -6.68
C LEU A 28 1.26 -4.34 -7.31
N ILE A 29 2.38 -4.27 -6.57
CA ILE A 29 3.63 -3.72 -7.09
C ILE A 29 4.11 -4.52 -8.31
N HIS A 30 4.09 -5.86 -8.22
CA HIS A 30 4.43 -6.73 -9.34
C HIS A 30 3.50 -6.55 -10.55
N GLN A 31 2.19 -6.38 -10.32
CA GLN A 31 1.23 -6.11 -11.39
C GLN A 31 1.53 -4.78 -12.09
N SER A 32 1.80 -3.71 -11.33
CA SER A 32 2.14 -2.40 -11.90
C SER A 32 3.47 -2.42 -12.66
N ILE A 33 4.48 -3.15 -12.18
CA ILE A 33 5.76 -3.35 -12.92
C ILE A 33 5.50 -4.03 -14.27
N ARG A 34 4.70 -5.11 -14.28
CA ARG A 34 4.32 -5.81 -15.53
C ARG A 34 3.56 -4.88 -16.47
N PHE A 35 2.64 -4.09 -15.94
CA PHE A 35 1.87 -3.12 -16.72
C PHE A 35 2.78 -2.06 -17.35
N ILE A 36 3.68 -1.45 -16.56
CA ILE A 36 4.63 -0.43 -17.03
C ILE A 36 5.55 -0.99 -18.11
N ASN A 37 6.06 -2.21 -17.94
CA ASN A 37 6.84 -2.88 -18.99
C ASN A 37 6.02 -3.07 -20.28
N GLY A 38 4.75 -3.46 -20.16
CA GLY A 38 3.85 -3.61 -21.30
C GLY A 38 3.60 -2.31 -22.07
N LEU A 39 3.68 -1.14 -21.42
CA LEU A 39 3.58 0.16 -22.10
C LEU A 39 4.76 0.42 -23.06
N GLY A 40 5.90 -0.25 -22.85
CA GLY A 40 7.04 -0.17 -23.77
C GLY A 40 6.77 -0.84 -25.12
N GLU A 41 5.87 -1.83 -25.15
CA GLU A 41 5.51 -2.60 -26.34
C GLU A 41 4.19 -2.12 -26.97
N ARG A 42 3.22 -1.73 -26.14
CA ARG A 42 1.87 -1.34 -26.56
C ARG A 42 1.50 0.03 -25.99
N PRO A 43 1.60 1.10 -26.79
CA PRO A 43 1.20 2.44 -26.36
C PRO A 43 -0.30 2.50 -26.09
N ARG A 44 -0.70 3.27 -25.07
CA ARG A 44 -2.09 3.40 -24.64
C ARG A 44 -2.71 4.71 -25.11
N THR A 45 -3.97 4.93 -24.74
CA THR A 45 -4.82 6.04 -25.19
C THR A 45 -4.16 7.42 -25.09
N LYS A 46 -3.39 7.71 -24.02
CA LYS A 46 -2.75 9.03 -23.87
C LYS A 46 -1.51 9.17 -24.75
N VAL A 47 -0.73 8.10 -24.93
CA VAL A 47 0.38 8.09 -25.90
C VAL A 47 -0.16 8.21 -27.32
N LEU A 48 -1.19 7.44 -27.69
CA LEU A 48 -1.83 7.52 -29.00
C LEU A 48 -2.42 8.90 -29.29
N ALA A 49 -3.07 9.53 -28.29
CA ALA A 49 -3.56 10.89 -28.44
C ALA A 49 -2.44 11.90 -28.67
N ALA A 50 -1.27 11.70 -28.04
CA ALA A 50 -0.10 12.54 -28.27
C ALA A 50 0.51 12.31 -29.66
N GLU A 51 0.59 11.07 -30.12
CA GLU A 51 1.05 10.74 -31.49
C GLU A 51 0.13 11.35 -32.56
N ASN A 52 -1.19 11.30 -32.36
CA ASN A 52 -2.15 11.95 -33.23
C ASN A 52 -2.01 13.49 -33.21
N ALA A 53 -1.75 14.10 -32.05
CA ALA A 53 -1.52 15.53 -31.97
C ALA A 53 -0.22 15.97 -32.69
N ILE A 54 0.81 15.12 -32.65
CA ILE A 54 2.06 15.34 -33.40
C ILE A 54 1.78 15.27 -34.91
N SER A 55 1.02 14.28 -35.37
CA SER A 55 0.69 14.16 -36.81
C SER A 55 -0.22 15.28 -37.31
N GLU A 56 -1.12 15.79 -36.47
CA GLU A 56 -1.96 16.97 -36.77
C GLU A 56 -1.21 18.32 -36.64
N GLY A 57 0.00 18.35 -36.06
CA GLY A 57 0.76 19.58 -35.82
C GLY A 57 0.14 20.52 -34.77
N ARG A 58 -0.85 20.04 -34.01
CA ARG A 58 -1.58 20.82 -33.00
C ARG A 58 -2.06 19.92 -31.87
N LEU A 59 -2.09 20.48 -30.66
CA LEU A 59 -2.72 19.87 -29.50
C LEU A 59 -3.94 20.70 -29.12
N GLY A 60 -5.13 20.28 -29.55
CA GLY A 60 -6.36 21.05 -29.39
C GLY A 60 -6.30 22.38 -30.16
N THR A 61 -6.27 23.51 -29.44
CA THR A 61 -6.13 24.86 -30.03
C THR A 61 -4.69 25.34 -30.13
N VAL A 62 -3.71 24.60 -29.62
CA VAL A 62 -2.30 25.01 -29.54
C VAL A 62 -1.52 24.42 -30.70
N VAL A 63 -0.86 25.27 -31.51
CA VAL A 63 0.03 24.84 -32.59
C VAL A 63 1.35 24.36 -31.99
N LEU A 64 1.85 23.21 -32.45
CA LEU A 64 3.13 22.66 -32.01
C LEU A 64 4.27 23.35 -32.78
N THR A 65 5.30 23.77 -32.05
CA THR A 65 6.51 24.39 -32.63
C THR A 65 7.74 23.61 -32.20
N ASP A 66 8.65 23.36 -33.13
CA ASP A 66 9.92 22.70 -32.81
C ASP A 66 10.82 23.61 -31.98
N ASN A 67 11.38 23.05 -30.91
CA ASN A 67 12.33 23.74 -30.05
C ASN A 67 13.56 22.85 -29.84
N SER A 68 14.67 23.22 -30.48
CA SER A 68 15.93 22.48 -30.46
C SER A 68 16.60 22.40 -29.08
N LYS A 69 16.15 23.19 -28.09
CA LYS A 69 16.63 23.11 -26.70
C LYS A 69 15.94 21.99 -25.92
N ILE A 70 14.82 21.45 -26.40
CA ILE A 70 14.08 20.38 -25.72
C ILE A 70 14.67 19.03 -26.14
N VAL A 71 15.29 18.34 -25.18
CA VAL A 71 15.79 16.98 -25.39
C VAL A 71 14.64 15.99 -25.25
N THR A 72 14.42 15.18 -26.28
CA THR A 72 13.42 14.11 -26.26
C THR A 72 13.84 13.00 -25.30
N ILE A 73 12.94 12.60 -24.41
CA ILE A 73 13.19 11.52 -23.47
C ILE A 73 13.09 10.18 -24.21
N ASN A 74 14.12 9.33 -24.08
CA ASN A 74 14.07 7.99 -24.64
C ASN A 74 13.01 7.16 -23.88
N HIS A 75 11.91 6.84 -24.58
CA HIS A 75 10.77 6.15 -24.00
C HIS A 75 11.14 4.79 -23.41
N GLN A 76 11.89 3.97 -24.15
CA GLN A 76 12.30 2.63 -23.71
C GLN A 76 13.22 2.69 -22.49
N GLN A 77 14.18 3.63 -22.50
CA GLN A 77 15.06 3.84 -21.35
C GLN A 77 14.28 4.31 -20.12
N PHE A 78 13.33 5.24 -20.29
CA PHE A 78 12.48 5.72 -19.21
C PHE A 78 11.66 4.58 -18.57
N ILE A 79 10.98 3.77 -19.38
CA ILE A 79 10.18 2.62 -18.89
C ILE A 79 11.08 1.64 -18.14
N ARG A 80 12.23 1.26 -18.70
CA ARG A 80 13.17 0.35 -18.05
C ARG A 80 13.69 0.90 -16.73
N SER A 81 14.10 2.17 -16.70
CA SER A 81 14.56 2.83 -15.48
C SER A 81 13.47 2.88 -14.42
N LEU A 82 12.22 3.15 -14.81
CA LEU A 82 11.09 3.18 -13.88
C LEU A 82 10.82 1.80 -13.27
N SER A 83 10.75 0.75 -14.10
CA SER A 83 10.54 -0.62 -13.64
C SER A 83 11.66 -1.09 -12.71
N ASN A 84 12.92 -0.80 -13.04
CA ASN A 84 14.05 -1.12 -12.16
C ASN A 84 13.93 -0.41 -10.81
N ASN A 85 13.55 0.87 -10.80
CA ASN A 85 13.37 1.63 -9.55
C ASN A 85 12.26 1.06 -8.68
N LEU A 86 11.14 0.60 -9.28
CA LEU A 86 10.06 -0.06 -8.54
C LEU A 86 10.52 -1.40 -7.95
N SER A 87 11.21 -2.23 -8.74
CA SER A 87 11.74 -3.51 -8.28
C SER A 87 12.74 -3.34 -7.12
N HIS A 88 13.63 -2.35 -7.19
CA HIS A 88 14.60 -2.09 -6.12
C HIS A 88 13.99 -1.57 -4.82
N ARG A 89 12.77 -1.05 -4.86
CA ARG A 89 12.06 -0.51 -3.69
C ARG A 89 11.01 -1.47 -3.15
N MET A 90 11.03 -2.72 -3.61
CA MET A 90 10.20 -3.76 -3.04
C MET A 90 10.55 -4.04 -1.58
N PHE A 91 9.63 -4.66 -0.87
CA PHE A 91 9.82 -5.01 0.52
C PHE A 91 11.01 -5.96 0.69
N THR A 92 11.77 -5.74 1.76
CA THR A 92 12.88 -6.61 2.17
C THR A 92 12.80 -6.81 3.68
N THR A 93 13.40 -7.90 4.17
CA THR A 93 13.52 -8.17 5.61
C THR A 93 14.78 -7.55 6.22
N ALA A 94 15.69 -7.00 5.41
CA ALA A 94 16.91 -6.35 5.88
C ALA A 94 16.70 -4.86 6.15
N SER A 95 17.33 -4.38 7.22
CA SER A 95 17.49 -2.93 7.42
C SER A 95 18.55 -2.37 6.46
N SER A 96 18.44 -1.09 6.12
CA SER A 96 19.44 -0.39 5.28
C SER A 96 20.87 -0.38 5.85
N ARG A 97 21.04 -0.76 7.14
CA ARG A 97 22.33 -0.89 7.83
C ARG A 97 22.63 -2.34 8.26
N GLY A 98 21.88 -3.31 7.76
CA GLY A 98 22.05 -4.72 8.11
C GLY A 98 23.31 -5.30 7.47
N ALA A 99 23.97 -6.23 8.18
CA ALA A 99 25.12 -6.97 7.67
C ALA A 99 24.75 -8.13 6.72
N ALA A 100 23.45 -8.43 6.59
CA ALA A 100 22.96 -9.48 5.70
C ALA A 100 23.16 -9.08 4.23
N SER A 101 23.57 -10.03 3.40
CA SER A 101 23.66 -9.81 1.96
C SER A 101 22.27 -9.63 1.36
N GLN A 102 22.18 -8.90 0.25
CA GLN A 102 20.92 -8.68 -0.47
C GLN A 102 20.21 -10.00 -0.79
N ALA A 103 20.97 -10.99 -1.28
CA ALA A 103 20.43 -12.30 -1.65
C ALA A 103 19.78 -13.03 -0.47
N GLN A 104 20.36 -12.95 0.74
CA GLN A 104 19.76 -13.55 1.93
C GLN A 104 18.49 -12.81 2.34
N SER A 105 18.50 -11.47 2.26
CA SER A 105 17.32 -10.67 2.60
C SER A 105 16.14 -10.92 1.67
N ASP A 106 16.43 -11.18 0.39
CA ASP A 106 15.44 -11.50 -0.62
C ASP A 106 14.87 -12.91 -0.37
N SER A 107 15.69 -13.90 -0.02
CA SER A 107 15.18 -15.24 0.33
C SER A 107 14.32 -15.23 1.59
N ASP A 108 14.75 -14.49 2.61
CA ASP A 108 14.03 -14.35 3.88
C ASP A 108 12.69 -13.64 3.68
N TYR A 109 12.65 -12.65 2.77
CA TYR A 109 11.42 -11.98 2.40
C TYR A 109 10.45 -12.90 1.63
N VAL A 110 10.95 -13.67 0.66
CA VAL A 110 10.13 -14.66 -0.06
C VAL A 110 9.53 -15.69 0.92
N HIS A 111 10.32 -16.13 1.90
CA HIS A 111 9.85 -17.03 2.94
C HIS A 111 8.75 -16.39 3.80
N LEU A 112 8.97 -15.17 4.29
CA LEU A 112 7.95 -14.41 5.03
C LEU A 112 6.66 -14.22 4.21
N LEU A 113 6.80 -13.89 2.93
CA LEU A 113 5.65 -13.70 2.04
C LEU A 113 4.84 -14.99 1.88
N ALA A 114 5.51 -16.14 1.76
CA ALA A 114 4.85 -17.45 1.73
C ALA A 114 4.10 -17.72 3.03
N GLN A 115 4.67 -17.36 4.18
CA GLN A 115 4.01 -17.49 5.47
C GLN A 115 2.75 -16.62 5.58
N LEU A 116 2.83 -15.36 5.14
CA LEU A 116 1.69 -14.43 5.19
C LEU A 116 0.56 -14.83 4.25
N LYS A 117 0.87 -15.38 3.07
CA LYS A 117 -0.13 -15.84 2.09
C LYS A 117 -1.05 -16.93 2.62
N VAL A 118 -0.56 -17.78 3.52
CA VAL A 118 -1.35 -18.86 4.16
C VAL A 118 -2.50 -18.29 4.99
N LEU A 119 -2.40 -17.05 5.47
CA LEU A 119 -3.46 -16.43 6.27
C LEU A 119 -4.59 -15.84 5.41
N GLU A 120 -4.39 -15.73 4.10
CA GLU A 120 -5.35 -15.16 3.15
C GLU A 120 -6.08 -16.26 2.39
N ARG A 121 -7.39 -16.39 2.61
CA ARG A 121 -8.25 -17.40 1.97
C ARG A 121 -8.20 -17.36 0.44
N ASP A 122 -8.06 -16.18 -0.14
CA ASP A 122 -7.97 -15.99 -1.59
C ASP A 122 -6.76 -16.70 -2.24
N ASN A 123 -5.74 -17.03 -1.44
CA ASN A 123 -4.53 -17.72 -1.92
C ASN A 123 -4.56 -19.22 -1.64
N TRP A 124 -5.64 -19.75 -1.06
CA TRP A 124 -5.71 -21.16 -0.70
C TRP A 124 -5.96 -22.03 -1.93
N PRO A 125 -5.41 -23.26 -1.95
CA PRO A 125 -5.77 -24.22 -2.97
C PRO A 125 -7.27 -24.55 -2.88
N PRO A 126 -7.90 -24.96 -4.01
CA PRO A 126 -9.26 -25.47 -3.98
C PRO A 126 -9.40 -26.58 -2.93
N ALA A 127 -10.53 -26.60 -2.21
CA ALA A 127 -10.76 -27.53 -1.09
C ALA A 127 -10.51 -29.01 -1.47
N GLN A 128 -10.71 -29.37 -2.74
CA GLN A 128 -10.49 -30.72 -3.26
C GLN A 128 -9.02 -31.15 -3.32
N ILE A 129 -8.07 -30.21 -3.31
CA ILE A 129 -6.62 -30.44 -3.47
C ILE A 129 -5.86 -29.95 -2.22
N MET A 130 -6.57 -29.60 -1.16
CA MET A 130 -5.96 -29.07 0.05
C MET A 130 -5.21 -30.18 0.80
N PRO A 131 -3.89 -30.03 1.05
CA PRO A 131 -3.14 -31.05 1.78
C PRO A 131 -3.53 -31.06 3.27
N PRO A 132 -3.49 -32.22 3.94
CA PRO A 132 -3.70 -32.30 5.38
C PRO A 132 -2.62 -31.48 6.10
N GLY A 133 -3.03 -30.63 7.04
CA GLY A 133 -2.13 -29.73 7.76
C GLY A 133 -1.56 -28.58 6.91
N TYR A 134 -2.26 -28.19 5.83
CA TYR A 134 -1.91 -27.01 5.04
C TYR A 134 -1.62 -25.82 5.96
N GLY A 135 -0.47 -25.17 5.77
CA GLY A 135 -0.19 -23.91 6.45
C GLY A 135 0.32 -24.00 7.90
N GLU A 136 0.30 -25.18 8.54
CA GLU A 136 0.65 -25.31 9.97
C GLU A 136 2.11 -24.91 10.26
N VAL A 137 3.05 -25.32 9.40
CA VAL A 137 4.47 -24.98 9.53
C VAL A 137 4.65 -23.47 9.44
N GLN A 138 4.01 -22.84 8.44
CA GLN A 138 4.08 -21.41 8.21
C GLN A 138 3.48 -20.61 9.37
N VAL A 139 2.33 -21.05 9.90
CA VAL A 139 1.67 -20.44 11.06
C VAL A 139 2.54 -20.60 12.31
N SER A 140 3.15 -21.77 12.50
CA SER A 140 4.07 -22.03 13.62
C SER A 140 5.26 -21.07 13.63
N GLU A 141 5.90 -20.89 12.47
CA GLU A 141 7.02 -19.97 12.31
C GLU A 141 6.61 -18.51 12.51
N LEU A 142 5.41 -18.11 12.04
CA LEU A 142 4.87 -16.78 12.32
C LEU A 142 4.60 -16.58 13.81
N CYS A 143 4.06 -17.59 14.49
CA CYS A 143 3.85 -17.54 15.94
C CYS A 143 5.17 -17.37 16.68
N GLN A 144 6.22 -18.08 16.26
CA GLN A 144 7.56 -17.91 16.81
C GLN A 144 8.09 -16.49 16.58
N ARG A 145 7.88 -15.94 15.38
CA ARG A 145 8.31 -14.59 15.00
C ARG A 145 7.61 -13.49 15.80
N PHE A 146 6.30 -13.62 16.01
CA PHE A 146 5.50 -12.66 16.77
C PHE A 146 5.41 -12.96 18.28
N ARG A 147 6.06 -14.04 18.75
CA ARG A 147 6.03 -14.52 20.14
C ARG A 147 4.61 -14.79 20.66
N LEU A 148 3.83 -15.53 19.87
CA LEU A 148 2.47 -15.95 20.17
C LEU A 148 2.41 -17.44 20.57
N PRO A 149 1.37 -17.89 21.29
CA PRO A 149 1.24 -19.29 21.71
C PRO A 149 0.95 -20.22 20.53
N THR A 150 1.97 -20.95 20.07
CA THR A 150 1.93 -21.78 18.85
C THR A 150 0.81 -22.83 18.86
N VAL A 151 0.66 -23.61 19.93
CA VAL A 151 -0.28 -24.74 19.98
C VAL A 151 -1.74 -24.29 19.85
N SER A 152 -2.10 -23.25 20.60
CA SER A 152 -3.44 -22.66 20.59
C SER A 152 -3.76 -22.04 19.21
N VAL A 153 -2.82 -21.27 18.65
CA VAL A 153 -3.00 -20.64 17.33
C VAL A 153 -3.09 -21.66 16.20
N ILE A 154 -2.33 -22.77 16.24
CA ILE A 154 -2.42 -23.83 15.23
C ILE A 154 -3.79 -24.53 15.27
N ASN A 155 -4.30 -24.88 16.46
CA ASN A 155 -5.62 -25.48 16.57
C ASN A 155 -6.71 -24.53 16.06
N ALA A 156 -6.64 -23.25 16.45
CA ALA A 156 -7.52 -22.23 15.93
C ALA A 156 -7.38 -22.03 14.40
N PHE A 157 -6.19 -22.22 13.83
CA PHE A 157 -6.00 -22.17 12.39
C PHE A 157 -6.63 -23.37 11.68
N ARG A 158 -6.58 -24.58 12.27
CA ARG A 158 -7.31 -25.75 11.75
C ARG A 158 -8.81 -25.51 11.71
N ASP A 159 -9.37 -25.01 12.81
CA ASP A 159 -10.79 -24.63 12.88
C ASP A 159 -11.14 -23.57 11.83
N PHE A 160 -10.23 -22.62 11.57
CA PHE A 160 -10.41 -21.59 10.57
C PHE A 160 -10.39 -22.13 9.13
N VAL A 161 -9.54 -23.12 8.84
CA VAL A 161 -9.49 -23.79 7.52
C VAL A 161 -10.73 -24.65 7.28
N GLU A 162 -11.21 -25.35 8.29
CA GLU A 162 -12.43 -26.16 8.20
C GLU A 162 -13.71 -25.32 8.18
N SER A 163 -13.67 -24.10 8.75
CA SER A 163 -14.81 -23.20 8.75
C SER A 163 -15.17 -22.73 7.34
N THR A 164 -16.39 -23.04 6.89
CA THR A 164 -16.97 -22.56 5.62
C THR A 164 -17.57 -21.15 5.74
N VAL A 165 -17.58 -20.57 6.93
CA VAL A 165 -18.14 -19.24 7.21
C VAL A 165 -17.04 -18.20 6.98
N ASP A 166 -17.32 -17.20 6.14
CA ASP A 166 -16.33 -16.19 5.70
C ASP A 166 -15.84 -15.21 6.77
N ASP A 167 -16.51 -15.13 7.93
CA ASP A 167 -16.23 -14.07 8.91
C ASP A 167 -15.92 -14.58 10.33
N ALA A 168 -15.93 -15.90 10.55
CA ALA A 168 -15.67 -16.48 11.87
C ALA A 168 -14.16 -16.67 12.09
N THR A 169 -13.40 -15.60 12.29
CA THR A 169 -11.99 -15.72 12.74
C THR A 169 -11.97 -16.15 14.21
N PRO A 170 -11.39 -17.31 14.56
CA PRO A 170 -11.32 -17.77 15.95
C PRO A 170 -10.61 -16.77 16.85
N ALA A 171 -11.05 -16.69 18.11
CA ALA A 171 -10.53 -15.70 19.06
C ALA A 171 -9.01 -15.78 19.27
N GLU A 172 -8.47 -16.99 19.22
CA GLU A 172 -7.04 -17.27 19.41
C GLU A 172 -6.18 -16.98 18.17
N LEU A 173 -6.78 -16.96 16.97
CA LEU A 173 -6.10 -16.60 15.72
C LEU A 173 -6.06 -15.08 15.49
N ARG A 174 -6.99 -14.34 16.11
CA ARG A 174 -7.13 -12.89 15.97
C ARG A 174 -5.86 -12.09 16.32
N PRO A 175 -5.10 -12.41 17.39
CA PRO A 175 -3.83 -11.75 17.67
C PRO A 175 -2.83 -11.87 16.53
N LEU A 176 -2.71 -13.06 15.92
CA LEU A 176 -1.82 -13.28 14.78
C LEU A 176 -2.27 -12.44 13.57
N MET A 177 -3.56 -12.45 13.25
CA MET A 177 -4.13 -11.64 12.15
C MET A 177 -3.95 -10.14 12.39
N ASN A 178 -4.02 -9.69 13.64
CA ASN A 178 -3.77 -8.30 13.98
C ASN A 178 -2.29 -7.94 13.80
N CYS A 179 -1.37 -8.81 14.23
CA CYS A 179 0.07 -8.59 14.04
C CYS A 179 0.44 -8.42 12.57
N THR A 180 -0.13 -9.21 11.67
CA THR A 180 0.16 -9.08 10.23
C THR A 180 -0.43 -7.82 9.62
N ARG A 181 -1.62 -7.39 10.06
CA ARG A 181 -2.25 -6.12 9.64
C ARG A 181 -1.54 -4.88 10.18
N LEU A 182 -0.75 -5.01 11.24
CA LEU A 182 0.03 -3.90 11.81
C LEU A 182 1.32 -3.61 11.05
N ILE A 183 1.70 -4.45 10.08
CA ILE A 183 2.88 -4.20 9.25
C ILE A 183 2.52 -3.12 8.22
N PRO A 184 3.10 -1.90 8.31
CA PRO A 184 2.78 -0.84 7.37
C PRO A 184 3.32 -1.18 5.99
N CYS A 185 2.48 -1.04 4.97
CA CYS A 185 2.87 -1.32 3.58
C CYS A 185 3.43 -0.07 2.87
N SER A 186 3.26 1.11 3.47
CA SER A 186 3.72 2.39 2.90
C SER A 186 4.18 3.36 3.98
N THR A 187 5.19 4.17 3.67
CA THR A 187 5.63 5.27 4.54
C THR A 187 4.51 6.28 4.79
N ALA A 188 3.58 6.44 3.85
CA ALA A 188 2.42 7.30 4.02
C ALA A 188 1.50 6.83 5.16
N GLU A 189 1.42 5.52 5.42
CA GLU A 189 0.68 5.00 6.59
C GLU A 189 1.39 5.37 7.90
N CYS A 190 2.73 5.24 7.93
CA CYS A 190 3.54 5.66 9.07
C CYS A 190 3.39 7.17 9.35
N GLU A 191 3.47 8.02 8.32
CA GLU A 191 3.31 9.47 8.45
C GLU A 191 1.91 9.86 8.96
N ARG A 192 0.86 9.17 8.49
CA ARG A 192 -0.50 9.33 9.04
C ARG A 192 -0.53 8.94 10.51
N GLY A 193 0.09 7.82 10.89
CA GLY A 193 0.21 7.37 12.28
C GLY A 193 0.90 8.41 13.17
N PHE A 194 2.03 8.94 12.74
CA PHE A 194 2.75 10.01 13.44
C PHE A 194 1.95 11.31 13.52
N SER A 195 1.22 11.66 12.46
CA SER A 195 0.34 12.83 12.46
C SER A 195 -0.78 12.71 13.49
N GLN A 196 -1.42 11.54 13.57
CA GLN A 196 -2.44 11.25 14.59
C GLN A 196 -1.85 11.28 16.01
N MET A 197 -0.67 10.70 16.18
CA MET A 197 0.04 10.75 17.45
C MET A 197 0.36 12.19 17.87
N ASN A 198 0.78 13.05 16.93
CA ASN A 198 1.06 14.45 17.19
C ASN A 198 -0.19 15.23 17.67
N LEU A 199 -1.38 14.89 17.13
CA LEU A 199 -2.65 15.46 17.61
C LEU A 199 -2.97 15.05 19.06
N ILE A 200 -2.58 13.85 19.48
CA ILE A 200 -2.82 13.33 20.83
C ILE A 200 -1.79 13.89 21.83
N ILE A 201 -0.50 13.87 21.47
CA ILE A 201 0.63 14.22 22.34
C ILE A 201 0.76 15.73 22.55
N THR A 202 0.20 16.56 21.67
CA THR A 202 0.28 18.03 21.79
C THR A 202 -1.04 18.64 22.32
N PRO A 203 -1.35 18.52 23.62
CA PRO A 203 -2.58 19.07 24.20
C PRO A 203 -2.66 20.60 24.06
N THR A 204 -1.53 21.30 24.07
CA THR A 204 -1.46 22.78 23.98
C THR A 204 -1.97 23.33 22.64
N ARG A 205 -1.81 22.57 21.55
CA ARG A 205 -2.29 22.97 20.22
C ARG A 205 -3.81 22.79 20.08
N ASN A 206 -4.38 21.77 20.72
CA ASN A 206 -5.84 21.56 20.75
C ASN A 206 -6.54 22.49 21.75
N ARG A 207 -5.89 22.85 22.86
CA ARG A 207 -6.44 23.77 23.86
C ARG A 207 -6.61 25.21 23.33
N SER A 208 -5.64 25.69 22.56
CA SER A 208 -5.64 27.06 22.00
C SER A 208 -6.64 27.27 20.84
N LEU A 209 -7.11 26.21 20.20
CA LEU A 209 -8.20 26.27 19.20
C LEU A 209 -9.58 26.32 19.88
N ILE A 210 -9.79 25.56 20.96
CA ILE A 210 -11.06 25.53 21.70
C ILE A 210 -11.29 26.85 22.45
N GLU A 211 -10.26 27.41 23.11
CA GLU A 211 -10.40 28.70 23.80
C GLU A 211 -10.69 29.85 22.81
N ARG A 212 -10.11 29.83 21.60
CA ARG A 212 -10.39 30.84 20.56
C ARG A 212 -11.75 30.66 19.88
N ALA A 213 -12.18 29.43 19.63
CA ALA A 213 -13.52 29.15 19.09
C ALA A 213 -14.62 29.50 20.11
N ALA A 214 -14.41 29.19 21.39
CA ALA A 214 -15.32 29.58 22.47
C ALA A 214 -15.34 31.08 22.74
N ALA A 215 -14.20 31.77 22.58
CA ALA A 215 -14.13 33.24 22.67
C ALA A 215 -14.77 33.95 21.48
N ALA A 216 -14.72 33.36 20.27
CA ALA A 216 -15.41 33.88 19.09
C ALA A 216 -16.94 33.68 19.17
N SER A 217 -17.41 32.61 19.81
CA SER A 217 -18.84 32.35 20.01
C SER A 217 -19.49 33.15 21.14
N ARG A 218 -18.71 33.84 22.00
CA ARG A 218 -19.22 34.67 23.11
C ARG A 218 -19.30 36.16 22.80
N LYS A 219 -19.12 36.57 21.54
CA LYS A 219 -19.08 37.98 21.13
C LYS A 219 -20.30 38.51 20.39
N ASP A 220 -21.43 37.82 20.46
CA ASP A 220 -22.75 38.40 20.20
C ASP A 220 -23.67 38.00 21.36
N PRO A 221 -24.29 38.98 22.05
CA PRO A 221 -25.41 39.65 21.42
C PRO A 221 -25.45 41.16 21.69
N ASP A 222 -25.57 41.96 20.64
CA ASP A 222 -26.41 43.16 20.73
C ASP A 222 -27.78 42.78 20.16
N PRO A 223 -28.84 43.01 20.93
CA PRO A 223 -30.02 43.62 20.36
C PRO A 223 -30.21 44.97 21.05
N LEU A 224 -30.05 46.00 20.24
CA LEU A 224 -30.84 47.22 20.30
C LEU A 224 -32.24 46.94 20.89
N TRP A 225 -32.79 47.95 21.56
CA TRP A 225 -34.18 48.07 22.07
C TRP A 225 -34.45 47.60 23.51
N ARG A 226 -34.22 48.50 24.48
CA ARG A 226 -35.28 48.86 25.44
C ARG A 226 -35.30 50.38 25.67
N PHE A 227 -36.39 50.98 25.18
CA PHE A 227 -36.87 52.33 25.40
C PHE A 227 -37.03 52.63 26.90
N LEU A 228 -36.45 53.74 27.36
CA LEU A 228 -37.09 54.88 28.03
C LEU A 228 -36.08 56.02 28.15
#